data_AF-A0A382ZW48-F1
#
_entry.id   AF-A0A382ZW48-F1
#
_cell.length_a   1.000
_cell.length_b   1.000
_cell.length_c   1.000
_cell.angle_alpha   90.00
_cell.angle_beta   90.00
_cell.angle_gamma   90.00
#
_symmetry.space_group_name_H-M   'P 1'
#
loop_
_entity.id
_entity.type
_entity.pdbx_description
1 polymer ?
#
loop_
_entity_poly.entity_id
_entity_poly.type
_entity_poly.pdbx_seq_one_letter_code
_entity_poly.pdbx_strand_id
1 'polypeptide(L)'
;RGLGGASASEPWLRDAAAQIAWGFRSLFNLFEAIAVVRGNAKKVPYWRLALEYSAAGCLQAVVDEHAHLVRDLEGLTDKDPEVKADQIALAMQEALSLRASTSQADQFDVDEGGSANVEARRLRNNFALRFGNQRTEDGSDGVRTDRVRGAFNSPYRPFVLATTSFGQEGLDFHAYSHAVVHWNLPSNPVDLEQREGRVHRFKGHAVRKNVADCYGKQAVDASDGDAWDRLFELAAENICEDGGGLKPYWVFPGN
;
A
#
# COMPACT_ATOMS: atom_id res chain seq x y z
N ARG A 1 -5.03 -8.14 -19.90
CA ARG A 1 -4.53 -9.38 -19.27
C ARG A 1 -4.89 -9.24 -17.81
N GLY A 2 -5.79 -10.07 -17.29
CA GLY A 2 -6.40 -9.82 -15.99
C GLY A 2 -6.51 -11.12 -15.19
N LEU A 3 -6.61 -10.97 -13.87
CA LEU A 3 -6.62 -12.02 -12.84
C LEU A 3 -7.71 -13.09 -12.95
N GLY A 4 -8.55 -13.06 -13.99
CA GLY A 4 -9.74 -13.90 -14.10
C GLY A 4 -10.11 -14.38 -15.50
N GLY A 5 -9.24 -14.21 -16.51
CA GLY A 5 -9.51 -14.72 -17.87
C GLY A 5 -10.72 -14.12 -18.60
N ALA A 6 -11.39 -13.12 -18.00
CA ALA A 6 -12.58 -12.48 -18.55
C ALA A 6 -12.22 -11.44 -19.63
N SER A 7 -13.08 -11.33 -20.64
CA SER A 7 -12.96 -10.33 -21.70
C SER A 7 -13.26 -8.93 -21.15
N ALA A 8 -12.53 -7.92 -21.61
CA ALA A 8 -12.80 -6.50 -21.30
C ALA A 8 -14.17 -6.01 -21.84
N SER A 9 -14.95 -6.87 -22.50
CA SER A 9 -16.33 -6.61 -22.91
C SER A 9 -17.35 -6.77 -21.79
N GLU A 10 -17.02 -7.51 -20.73
CA GLU A 10 -17.96 -7.81 -19.65
C GLU A 10 -18.34 -6.55 -18.86
N PRO A 11 -19.65 -6.25 -18.65
CA PRO A 11 -20.09 -5.05 -17.93
C PRO A 11 -19.54 -4.97 -16.50
N TRP A 12 -19.63 -6.05 -15.73
CA TRP A 12 -19.17 -6.10 -14.34
C TRP A 12 -17.67 -5.81 -14.20
N LEU A 13 -16.85 -6.24 -15.18
CA LEU A 13 -15.41 -5.98 -15.18
C LEU A 13 -15.12 -4.51 -15.48
N ARG A 14 -15.91 -3.88 -16.35
CA ARG A 14 -15.81 -2.44 -16.65
C ARG A 14 -16.24 -1.59 -15.47
N ASP A 15 -17.28 -2.01 -14.74
CA ASP A 15 -17.74 -1.32 -13.55
C ASP A 15 -16.68 -1.36 -12.44
N ALA A 16 -16.09 -2.53 -12.19
CA ALA A 16 -14.95 -2.68 -11.28
C ALA A 16 -13.75 -1.80 -11.69
N ALA A 17 -13.38 -1.80 -12.97
CA ALA A 17 -12.31 -0.95 -13.48
C ALA A 17 -12.64 0.56 -13.35
N ALA A 18 -13.88 0.95 -13.60
CA ALA A 18 -14.34 2.32 -13.43
C ALA A 18 -14.28 2.77 -11.97
N GLN A 19 -14.64 1.89 -11.02
CA GLN A 19 -14.52 2.16 -9.59
C GLN A 19 -13.07 2.42 -9.16
N ILE A 20 -12.12 1.61 -9.63
CA ILE A 20 -10.68 1.84 -9.41
C ILE A 20 -10.25 3.18 -10.01
N ALA A 21 -10.67 3.47 -11.25
CA ALA A 21 -10.36 4.72 -11.93
C ALA A 21 -10.92 5.95 -11.18
N TRP A 22 -12.09 5.84 -10.55
CA TRP A 22 -12.64 6.88 -9.68
C TRP A 22 -11.80 7.12 -8.43
N GLY A 23 -11.23 6.07 -7.83
CA GLY A 23 -10.23 6.18 -6.77
C GLY A 23 -9.01 6.97 -7.23
N PHE A 24 -8.43 6.62 -8.38
CA PHE A 24 -7.30 7.34 -8.95
C PHE A 24 -7.61 8.79 -9.30
N ARG A 25 -8.80 9.06 -9.83
CA ARG A 25 -9.24 10.43 -10.09
C ARG A 25 -9.19 11.28 -8.81
N SER A 26 -9.59 10.70 -7.67
CA SER A 26 -9.53 11.40 -6.38
C SER A 26 -8.09 11.69 -5.99
N LEU A 27 -7.17 10.73 -6.16
CA LEU A 27 -5.75 10.89 -5.90
C LEU A 27 -5.09 11.95 -6.81
N PHE A 28 -5.35 11.92 -8.12
CA PHE A 28 -4.82 12.88 -9.08
C PHE A 28 -5.40 14.29 -8.94
N ASN A 29 -6.52 14.45 -8.22
CA ASN A 29 -7.08 15.78 -7.91
C ASN A 29 -6.55 16.37 -6.60
N LEU A 30 -5.68 15.66 -5.88
CA LEU A 30 -4.98 16.23 -4.72
C LEU A 30 -4.04 17.34 -5.17
N PHE A 31 -3.92 18.39 -4.35
CA PHE A 31 -3.06 19.53 -4.65
C PHE A 31 -1.60 19.12 -4.90
N GLU A 32 -1.09 18.19 -4.09
CA GLU A 32 0.28 17.68 -4.21
C GLU A 32 0.46 16.87 -5.50
N ALA A 33 -0.54 16.07 -5.90
CA ALA A 33 -0.50 15.33 -7.15
C ALA A 33 -0.54 16.26 -8.37
N ILE A 34 -1.40 17.27 -8.33
CA ILE A 34 -1.46 18.31 -9.37
C ILE A 34 -0.12 19.03 -9.47
N ALA A 35 0.49 19.42 -8.35
CA ALA A 35 1.77 20.11 -8.36
C ALA A 35 2.89 19.27 -9.02
N VAL A 36 2.96 17.97 -8.69
CA VAL A 36 3.95 17.04 -9.28
C VAL A 36 3.68 16.79 -10.76
N VAL A 37 2.46 16.41 -11.13
CA VAL A 37 2.10 16.03 -12.50
C VAL A 37 2.10 17.23 -13.44
N ARG A 38 1.60 18.40 -12.99
CA ARG A 38 1.56 19.62 -13.79
C ARG A 38 2.97 20.17 -14.02
N GLY A 39 3.81 20.13 -12.99
CA GLY A 39 5.15 20.72 -13.00
C GLY A 39 5.16 22.09 -13.68
N ASN A 40 6.02 22.24 -14.71
CA ASN A 40 6.10 23.44 -15.54
C ASN A 40 5.27 23.38 -16.84
N ALA A 41 4.57 22.28 -17.13
CA ALA A 41 3.90 22.05 -18.40
C ALA A 41 2.52 22.73 -18.45
N LYS A 42 2.47 24.07 -18.54
CA LYS A 42 1.20 24.85 -18.41
C LYS A 42 0.22 24.73 -19.60
N LYS A 43 0.68 24.33 -20.79
CA LYS A 43 -0.13 24.36 -22.04
C LYS A 43 -0.86 23.06 -22.39
N VAL A 44 -0.52 21.94 -21.74
CA VAL A 44 -1.15 20.63 -22.01
C VAL A 44 -2.44 20.48 -21.18
N PRO A 45 -3.49 19.79 -21.62
CA PRO A 45 -4.60 19.45 -20.73
C PRO A 45 -4.13 18.54 -19.57
N TYR A 46 -4.60 18.78 -18.34
CA TYR A 46 -4.11 18.04 -17.15
C TYR A 46 -4.33 16.53 -17.24
N TRP A 47 -5.48 16.09 -17.74
CA TRP A 47 -5.80 14.66 -17.89
C TRP A 47 -4.78 13.92 -18.76
N ARG A 48 -4.24 14.57 -19.80
CA ARG A 48 -3.23 13.96 -20.68
C ARG A 48 -1.90 13.82 -19.94
N LEU A 49 -1.50 14.83 -19.15
CA LEU A 49 -0.31 14.71 -18.30
C LEU A 49 -0.45 13.60 -17.27
N ALA A 50 -1.63 13.43 -16.67
CA ALA A 50 -1.86 12.34 -15.72
C ALA A 50 -1.68 10.98 -16.39
N LEU A 51 -2.20 10.78 -17.60
CA LEU A 51 -2.00 9.53 -18.37
C LEU A 51 -0.54 9.31 -18.77
N GLU A 52 0.16 10.34 -19.25
CA GLU A 52 1.58 10.27 -19.61
C GLU A 52 2.44 9.95 -18.38
N TYR A 53 2.17 10.59 -17.25
CA TYR A 53 2.84 10.33 -15.97
C TYR A 53 2.60 8.89 -15.51
N SER A 54 1.36 8.41 -15.57
CA SER A 54 1.00 7.03 -15.22
C SER A 54 1.71 6.00 -16.11
N ALA A 55 1.80 6.26 -17.42
CA ALA A 55 2.49 5.37 -18.35
C ALA A 55 4.01 5.36 -18.09
N ALA A 56 4.63 6.53 -17.94
CA ALA A 56 6.06 6.66 -17.68
C ALA A 56 6.46 6.09 -16.30
N GLY A 57 5.58 6.19 -15.31
CA GLY A 57 5.77 5.65 -13.96
C GLY A 57 5.29 4.21 -13.79
N CYS A 58 4.96 3.50 -14.88
CA CYS A 58 4.52 2.10 -14.85
C CYS A 58 3.34 1.83 -13.90
N LEU A 59 2.35 2.73 -13.82
CA LEU A 59 1.20 2.59 -12.92
C LEU A 59 0.45 1.26 -13.13
N GLN A 60 0.44 0.74 -14.36
CA GLN A 60 -0.13 -0.57 -14.67
C GLN A 60 0.49 -1.68 -13.80
N ALA A 61 1.81 -1.73 -13.67
CA ALA A 61 2.50 -2.75 -12.88
C ALA A 61 2.16 -2.62 -11.38
N VAL A 62 2.02 -1.39 -10.88
CA VAL A 62 1.60 -1.11 -9.49
C VAL A 62 0.18 -1.61 -9.23
N VAL A 63 -0.74 -1.38 -10.18
CA VAL A 63 -2.12 -1.85 -10.09
C VAL A 63 -2.18 -3.38 -10.18
N ASP A 64 -1.42 -3.99 -11.07
CA ASP A 64 -1.36 -5.45 -11.22
C ASP A 64 -0.85 -6.14 -9.95
N GLU A 65 0.22 -5.60 -9.35
CA GLU A 65 0.78 -6.05 -8.07
C GLU A 65 -0.20 -5.89 -6.92
N HIS A 66 -0.88 -4.74 -6.84
CA HIS A 66 -1.88 -4.53 -5.79
C HIS A 66 -3.08 -5.45 -5.96
N ALA A 67 -3.53 -5.71 -7.19
CA ALA A 67 -4.64 -6.61 -7.46
C ALA A 67 -4.28 -8.06 -7.08
N HIS A 68 -3.06 -8.51 -7.41
CA HIS A 68 -2.53 -9.81 -6.97
C HIS A 68 -2.51 -9.93 -5.45
N LEU A 69 -2.00 -8.90 -4.76
CA LEU A 69 -1.92 -8.91 -3.30
C LEU A 69 -3.29 -8.91 -2.64
N VAL A 70 -4.24 -8.10 -3.10
CA VAL A 70 -5.61 -8.10 -2.54
C VAL A 70 -6.26 -9.46 -2.76
N ARG A 71 -6.09 -10.05 -3.95
CA ARG A 71 -6.61 -11.41 -4.24
C ARG A 71 -6.10 -12.43 -3.22
N ASP A 72 -4.80 -12.41 -2.92
CA ASP A 72 -4.19 -13.36 -1.99
C ASP A 72 -4.58 -13.07 -0.53
N LEU A 73 -4.53 -11.80 -0.09
CA LEU A 73 -4.79 -11.39 1.29
C LEU A 73 -6.26 -11.54 1.69
N GLU A 74 -7.19 -11.30 0.77
CA GLU A 74 -8.63 -11.43 1.00
C GLU A 74 -9.15 -12.85 0.67
N GLY A 75 -8.26 -13.79 0.32
CA GLY A 75 -8.63 -15.19 0.05
C GLY A 75 -9.55 -15.37 -1.16
N LEU A 76 -9.31 -14.60 -2.23
CA LEU A 76 -10.18 -14.54 -3.41
C LEU A 76 -9.81 -15.53 -4.51
N THR A 77 -8.74 -16.32 -4.35
CA THR A 77 -8.20 -17.21 -5.38
C THR A 77 -9.28 -18.07 -6.04
N ASP A 78 -10.08 -18.78 -5.23
CA ASP A 78 -11.11 -19.72 -5.68
C ASP A 78 -12.50 -19.10 -5.83
N LYS A 79 -12.62 -17.77 -5.74
CA LYS A 79 -13.89 -17.05 -5.91
C LYS A 79 -14.21 -16.82 -7.38
N ASP A 80 -15.51 -16.66 -7.67
CA ASP A 80 -16.00 -16.32 -8.99
C ASP A 80 -15.33 -15.04 -9.53
N PRO A 81 -15.04 -14.95 -10.85
CA PRO A 81 -14.34 -13.79 -11.42
C PRO A 81 -15.01 -12.45 -11.16
N GLU A 82 -16.35 -12.41 -11.16
CA GLU A 82 -17.14 -11.21 -10.87
C GLU A 82 -16.96 -10.76 -9.42
N VAL A 83 -17.09 -11.70 -8.46
CA VAL A 83 -16.86 -11.44 -7.03
C VAL A 83 -15.43 -10.98 -6.77
N LYS A 84 -14.46 -11.63 -7.42
CA LYS A 84 -13.04 -11.27 -7.35
C LYS A 84 -12.81 -9.83 -7.83
N ALA A 85 -13.38 -9.46 -8.98
CA ALA A 85 -13.22 -8.11 -9.53
C ALA A 85 -13.87 -7.03 -8.65
N ASP A 86 -15.07 -7.27 -8.15
CA ASP A 86 -15.79 -6.35 -7.26
C ASP A 86 -15.02 -6.11 -5.96
N GLN A 87 -14.56 -7.18 -5.29
CA GLN A 87 -13.82 -7.05 -4.03
C GLN A 87 -12.45 -6.41 -4.21
N ILE A 88 -11.73 -6.73 -5.30
CA ILE A 88 -10.47 -6.04 -5.62
C ILE A 88 -10.72 -4.55 -5.86
N ALA A 89 -11.75 -4.20 -6.65
CA ALA A 89 -12.08 -2.81 -6.93
C ALA A 89 -12.47 -2.04 -5.67
N LEU A 90 -13.23 -2.66 -4.77
CA LEU A 90 -13.60 -2.09 -3.48
C LEU A 90 -12.37 -1.82 -2.62
N ALA A 91 -11.52 -2.82 -2.39
CA ALA A 91 -10.31 -2.67 -1.57
C ALA A 91 -9.36 -1.58 -2.11
N MET A 92 -9.16 -1.52 -3.44
CA MET A 92 -8.35 -0.48 -4.05
C MET A 92 -8.96 0.91 -3.91
N GLN A 93 -10.28 1.03 -4.10
CA GLN A 93 -10.99 2.30 -3.97
C GLN A 93 -10.90 2.80 -2.53
N GLU A 94 -11.08 1.92 -1.54
CA GLU A 94 -10.98 2.28 -0.12
C GLU A 94 -9.58 2.79 0.21
N ALA A 95 -8.53 2.07 -0.22
CA ALA A 95 -7.14 2.49 -0.04
C ALA A 95 -6.85 3.86 -0.67
N LEU A 96 -7.31 4.10 -1.90
CA LEU A 96 -7.14 5.36 -2.63
C LEU A 96 -7.95 6.53 -2.02
N SER A 97 -9.01 6.24 -1.29
CA SER A 97 -9.94 7.23 -0.76
C SER A 97 -9.63 7.71 0.66
N LEU A 98 -8.58 7.16 1.30
CA LEU A 98 -8.23 7.55 2.66
C LEU A 98 -7.94 9.05 2.75
N ARG A 99 -8.79 9.76 3.51
CA ARG A 99 -8.62 11.19 3.72
C ARG A 99 -7.45 11.45 4.66
N ALA A 100 -6.67 12.47 4.31
CA ALA A 100 -5.64 13.00 5.17
C ALA A 100 -6.21 13.38 6.54
N SER A 101 -5.51 12.97 7.59
CA SER A 101 -5.85 13.41 8.95
C SER A 101 -5.21 14.75 9.25
N THR A 102 -5.74 15.48 10.22
CA THR A 102 -5.07 16.65 10.79
C THR A 102 -4.61 16.33 12.19
N SER A 103 -3.33 16.55 12.49
CA SER A 103 -2.82 16.53 13.86
C SER A 103 -2.62 17.95 14.36
N GLN A 104 -2.75 18.12 15.67
CA GLN A 104 -2.35 19.33 16.38
C GLN A 104 -0.95 19.11 16.94
N ALA A 105 -0.08 20.10 16.75
CA ALA A 105 1.24 20.16 17.34
C ALA A 105 1.36 21.46 18.12
N ASP A 106 1.92 21.37 19.32
CA ASP A 106 2.21 22.55 20.13
C ASP A 106 3.55 23.14 19.69
N GLN A 107 3.51 24.38 19.25
CA GLN A 107 4.69 25.19 18.96
C GLN A 107 5.06 25.97 20.22
N PHE A 108 6.30 25.80 20.67
CA PHE A 108 6.85 26.51 21.82
C PHE A 108 7.78 27.61 21.33
N ASP A 109 7.45 28.86 21.66
CA ASP A 109 8.32 30.01 21.41
C ASP A 109 8.66 30.66 22.76
N VAL A 110 9.94 30.92 23.00
CA VAL A 110 10.42 31.57 24.24
C VAL A 110 10.80 33.00 23.88
N ASP A 111 10.23 33.98 24.59
CA ASP A 111 10.57 35.38 24.39
C ASP A 111 11.90 35.78 25.06
N GLU A 112 12.41 36.98 24.75
CA GLU A 112 13.65 37.51 25.35
C GLU A 112 13.56 37.68 26.88
N GLY A 113 12.35 37.71 27.45
CA GLY A 113 12.08 37.78 28.89
C GLY A 113 12.02 36.41 29.58
N GLY A 114 12.17 35.30 28.84
CA GLY A 114 12.10 33.94 29.37
C GLY A 114 10.68 33.39 29.55
N SER A 115 9.65 34.07 29.04
CA SER A 115 8.28 33.57 29.05
C SER A 115 8.05 32.64 27.84
N ALA A 116 7.40 31.50 28.10
CA ALA A 116 7.10 30.51 27.06
C ALA A 116 5.67 30.70 26.56
N ASN A 117 5.53 30.95 25.26
CA ASN A 117 4.27 30.93 24.54
C ASN A 117 4.06 29.57 23.88
N VAL A 118 2.87 29.00 24.08
CA VAL A 118 2.47 27.73 23.48
C VAL A 118 1.35 28.02 22.48
N GLU A 119 1.62 27.85 21.19
CA GLU A 119 0.63 28.00 20.14
C GLU A 119 0.32 26.65 19.50
N ALA A 120 -0.97 26.30 19.43
CA ALA A 120 -1.39 25.11 18.72
C ALA A 120 -1.40 25.31 17.19
N ARG A 121 -0.61 24.51 16.47
CA ARG A 121 -0.60 24.45 15.00
C ARG A 121 -1.28 23.19 14.50
N ARG A 122 -2.11 23.31 13.46
CA ARG A 122 -2.72 22.15 12.78
C ARG A 122 -1.91 21.77 11.55
N LEU A 123 -1.48 20.51 11.49
CA LEU A 123 -0.70 19.94 10.40
C LEU A 123 -1.52 18.89 9.67
N ARG A 124 -1.57 18.98 8.34
CA ARG A 124 -2.23 17.97 7.51
C ARG A 124 -1.27 16.82 7.24
N ASN A 125 -1.70 15.63 7.60
CA ASN A 125 -0.94 14.40 7.51
C ASN A 125 -1.33 13.64 6.24
N ASN A 126 -0.66 13.93 5.14
CA ASN A 126 -0.90 13.29 3.85
C ASN A 126 -0.02 12.05 3.61
N PHE A 127 1.19 12.03 4.17
CA PHE A 127 2.21 11.01 3.88
C PHE A 127 2.56 10.15 5.09
N ALA A 128 2.44 10.70 6.29
CA ALA A 128 2.72 10.03 7.54
C ALA A 128 1.46 10.07 8.41
N LEU A 129 1.02 8.93 8.95
CA LEU A 129 -0.11 8.88 9.87
C LEU A 129 0.30 8.27 11.20
N ARG A 130 -0.27 8.81 12.29
CA ARG A 130 -0.25 8.14 13.59
C ARG A 130 -1.34 7.07 13.60
N PHE A 131 -0.93 5.83 13.85
CA PHE A 131 -1.80 4.69 14.11
C PHE A 131 -2.06 4.56 15.61
N GLY A 132 -3.32 4.31 15.98
CA GLY A 132 -3.79 4.23 17.36
C GLY A 132 -5.07 5.04 17.59
N ASN A 133 -5.70 4.84 18.74
CA ASN A 133 -7.01 5.43 19.07
C ASN A 133 -6.98 6.96 19.03
N GLN A 134 -7.31 7.53 17.87
CA GLN A 134 -7.72 8.91 17.77
C GLN A 134 -9.18 8.93 18.19
N ARG A 135 -9.47 9.38 19.42
CA ARG A 135 -10.84 9.58 19.90
C ARG A 135 -11.62 10.38 18.86
N THR A 136 -12.46 9.72 18.09
CA THR A 136 -13.54 10.36 17.35
C THR A 136 -14.75 10.41 18.28
N GLU A 137 -15.42 11.55 18.33
CA GLU A 137 -16.59 11.76 19.21
C GLU A 137 -17.74 10.77 18.88
N ASP A 138 -17.74 10.20 17.67
CA ASP A 138 -18.80 9.34 17.15
C ASP A 138 -18.54 7.82 17.30
N GLY A 139 -17.48 7.40 18.01
CA GLY A 139 -17.18 5.97 18.22
C GLY A 139 -16.70 5.22 16.97
N SER A 140 -16.29 5.93 15.92
CA SER A 140 -15.82 5.39 14.63
C SER A 140 -14.35 4.94 14.61
N ASP A 141 -13.70 4.88 15.79
CA ASP A 141 -12.26 4.68 15.93
C ASP A 141 -11.77 3.37 15.29
N GLY A 142 -12.54 2.28 15.43
CA GLY A 142 -12.21 0.97 14.85
C GLY A 142 -12.21 0.99 13.31
N VAL A 143 -13.28 1.49 12.71
CA VAL A 143 -13.45 1.58 11.25
C VAL A 143 -12.34 2.42 10.62
N ARG A 144 -11.94 3.51 11.28
CA ARG A 144 -10.85 4.36 10.79
C ARG A 144 -9.50 3.67 10.90
N THR A 145 -9.27 2.91 11.97
CA THR A 145 -8.03 2.14 12.17
C THR A 145 -7.86 1.08 11.07
N ASP A 146 -8.93 0.36 10.73
CA ASP A 146 -8.90 -0.61 9.63
C ASP A 146 -8.62 0.04 8.28
N ARG A 147 -9.25 1.18 7.99
CA ARG A 147 -8.98 1.95 6.76
C ARG A 147 -7.55 2.45 6.68
N VAL A 148 -6.96 2.92 7.78
CA VAL A 148 -5.56 3.34 7.82
C VAL A 148 -4.63 2.15 7.57
N ARG A 149 -4.94 0.99 8.17
CA ARG A 149 -4.19 -0.25 7.93
C ARG A 149 -4.28 -0.67 6.46
N GLY A 150 -5.47 -0.70 5.88
CA GLY A 150 -5.69 -1.06 4.48
C GLY A 150 -4.94 -0.14 3.52
N ALA A 151 -5.01 1.17 3.74
CA ALA A 151 -4.28 2.14 2.94
C ALA A 151 -2.75 2.01 3.08
N PHE A 152 -2.22 1.75 4.30
CA PHE A 152 -0.78 1.53 4.49
C PHE A 152 -0.29 0.21 3.86
N ASN A 153 -1.16 -0.81 3.82
CA ASN A 153 -0.91 -2.06 3.09
C ASN A 153 -1.22 -1.96 1.58
N SER A 154 -1.30 -0.74 1.04
CA SER A 154 -1.45 -0.48 -0.39
C SER A 154 -0.20 0.26 -0.92
N PRO A 155 0.02 0.34 -2.24
CA PRO A 155 1.13 1.11 -2.80
C PRO A 155 0.91 2.63 -2.75
N TYR A 156 -0.17 3.09 -2.10
CA TYR A 156 -0.57 4.49 -2.03
C TYR A 156 -0.29 5.08 -0.64
N ARG A 157 -0.69 6.34 -0.43
CA ARG A 157 -0.47 7.02 0.85
C ARG A 157 -1.39 6.44 1.95
N PRO A 158 -0.96 6.41 3.22
CA PRO A 158 0.31 6.94 3.76
C PRO A 158 1.51 6.02 3.51
N PHE A 159 2.70 6.59 3.43
CA PHE A 159 3.96 5.84 3.29
C PHE A 159 4.71 5.64 4.60
N VAL A 160 4.33 6.39 5.64
CA VAL A 160 4.90 6.26 6.99
C VAL A 160 3.77 6.06 7.98
N LEU A 161 3.89 5.02 8.81
CA LEU A 161 2.95 4.74 9.88
C LEU A 161 3.69 4.77 11.21
N ALA A 162 3.35 5.74 12.06
CA ALA A 162 3.89 5.85 13.41
C ALA A 162 2.92 5.17 14.38
N THR A 163 3.38 4.17 15.11
CA THR A 163 2.55 3.39 16.02
C THR A 163 3.15 3.27 17.42
N THR A 164 2.30 3.07 18.42
CA THR A 164 2.70 2.76 19.80
C THR A 164 2.34 1.31 20.15
N SER A 165 2.94 0.76 21.20
CA SER A 165 2.77 -0.64 21.61
C SER A 165 1.37 -1.03 22.12
N PHE A 166 0.39 -0.13 22.09
CA PHE A 166 -0.93 -0.36 22.69
C PHE A 166 -1.91 -0.98 21.69
N GLY A 167 -2.49 -2.14 22.03
CA GLY A 167 -3.66 -2.71 21.35
C GLY A 167 -3.42 -3.24 19.93
N GLN A 168 -2.22 -3.76 19.66
CA GLN A 168 -1.81 -4.09 18.30
C GLN A 168 -1.69 -5.59 17.98
N GLU A 169 -2.09 -6.51 18.87
CA GLU A 169 -2.02 -7.95 18.56
C GLU A 169 -2.81 -8.28 17.28
N GLY A 170 -2.23 -9.09 16.40
CA GLY A 170 -2.87 -9.52 15.15
C GLY A 170 -2.91 -8.51 14.00
N LEU A 171 -2.14 -7.41 14.06
CA LEU A 171 -2.05 -6.47 12.94
C LEU A 171 -0.80 -6.69 12.08
N ASP A 172 -1.05 -6.81 10.78
CA ASP A 172 -0.02 -7.03 9.75
C ASP A 172 0.15 -5.80 8.86
N PHE A 173 1.41 -5.48 8.55
CA PHE A 173 1.82 -4.32 7.78
C PHE A 173 2.80 -4.69 6.64
N HIS A 174 2.89 -5.97 6.30
CA HIS A 174 3.94 -6.54 5.45
C HIS A 174 3.79 -6.26 3.95
N ALA A 175 2.59 -5.91 3.49
CA ALA A 175 2.28 -5.88 2.07
C ALA A 175 3.19 -4.90 1.32
N TYR A 176 3.34 -3.67 1.82
CA TYR A 176 4.20 -2.64 1.23
C TYR A 176 5.19 -1.99 2.22
N SER A 177 5.34 -2.54 3.42
CA SER A 177 6.35 -2.03 4.36
C SER A 177 7.75 -2.43 3.91
N HIS A 178 8.59 -1.42 3.71
CA HIS A 178 9.99 -1.59 3.32
C HIS A 178 10.94 -1.62 4.54
N ALA A 179 10.62 -0.88 5.59
CA ALA A 179 11.48 -0.72 6.75
C ALA A 179 10.68 -0.53 8.03
N VAL A 180 11.24 -1.02 9.15
CA VAL A 180 10.74 -0.77 10.49
C VAL A 180 11.79 0.04 11.24
N VAL A 181 11.37 1.12 11.87
CA VAL A 181 12.23 1.97 12.69
C VAL A 181 11.76 1.89 14.13
N HIS A 182 12.63 1.40 15.01
CA HIS A 182 12.37 1.37 16.44
C HIS A 182 12.85 2.66 17.09
N TRP A 183 11.92 3.55 17.42
CA TRP A 183 12.24 4.77 18.17
C TRP A 183 12.75 4.45 19.58
N ASN A 184 12.12 3.48 20.25
CA ASN A 184 12.57 2.94 21.53
C ASN A 184 12.76 1.43 21.40
N LEU A 185 13.91 0.92 21.84
CA LEU A 185 14.18 -0.51 21.93
C LEU A 185 13.37 -1.09 23.11
N PRO A 186 12.59 -2.16 22.90
CA PRO A 186 11.96 -2.86 24.01
C PRO A 186 13.01 -3.51 24.90
N SER A 187 12.69 -3.71 26.17
CA SER A 187 13.59 -4.37 27.13
C SER A 187 13.70 -5.88 26.91
N ASN A 188 12.76 -6.49 26.16
CA ASN A 188 12.73 -7.92 25.87
C ASN A 188 12.94 -8.17 24.35
N PRO A 189 13.89 -9.03 23.94
CA PRO A 189 14.08 -9.40 22.53
C PRO A 189 12.82 -9.99 21.87
N VAL A 190 11.97 -10.68 22.63
CA VAL A 190 10.71 -11.23 22.10
C VAL A 190 9.79 -10.12 21.60
N ASP A 191 9.74 -8.98 22.30
CA ASP A 191 8.91 -7.84 21.88
C ASP A 191 9.44 -7.22 20.59
N LEU A 192 10.77 -7.29 20.35
CA LEU A 192 11.37 -6.82 19.10
C LEU A 192 10.96 -7.74 17.95
N GLU A 193 11.11 -9.06 18.12
CA GLU A 193 10.71 -10.07 17.14
C GLU A 193 9.21 -9.98 16.79
N GLN A 194 8.34 -9.79 17.79
CA GLN A 194 6.90 -9.62 17.57
C GLN A 194 6.56 -8.31 16.82
N ARG A 195 7.38 -7.26 16.97
CA ARG A 195 7.21 -6.01 16.20
C ARG A 195 7.66 -6.19 14.75
N GLU A 196 8.81 -6.80 14.53
CA GLU A 196 9.36 -7.09 13.20
C GLU A 196 8.51 -8.12 12.44
N GLY A 197 7.93 -9.09 13.13
CA GLY A 197 7.00 -10.09 12.58
C GLY A 197 5.73 -9.49 11.96
N ARG A 198 5.44 -8.20 12.18
CA ARG A 198 4.33 -7.48 11.50
C ARG A 198 4.65 -7.14 10.05
N VAL A 199 5.93 -7.00 9.71
CA VAL A 199 6.39 -6.69 8.36
C VAL A 199 7.01 -7.90 7.67
N HIS A 200 7.54 -8.85 8.43
CA HIS A 200 8.13 -10.08 7.90
C HIS A 200 7.07 -11.19 7.83
N ARG A 201 6.35 -11.25 6.71
CA ARG A 201 5.28 -12.24 6.43
C ARG A 201 5.38 -12.80 5.01
N PHE A 202 4.58 -13.84 4.76
CA PHE A 202 4.39 -14.45 3.45
C PHE A 202 4.20 -13.40 2.34
N LYS A 203 4.97 -13.51 1.26
CA LYS A 203 5.01 -12.56 0.14
C LYS A 203 5.15 -11.09 0.58
N GLY A 204 5.87 -10.83 1.67
CA GLY A 204 6.18 -9.46 2.11
C GLY A 204 6.91 -8.64 1.03
N HIS A 205 6.91 -7.32 1.17
CA HIS A 205 7.43 -6.41 0.15
C HIS A 205 8.86 -6.74 -0.32
N ALA A 206 9.77 -7.06 0.60
CA ALA A 206 11.15 -7.42 0.26
C ALA A 206 11.24 -8.68 -0.60
N VAL A 207 10.47 -9.73 -0.26
CA VAL A 207 10.41 -10.98 -1.05
C VAL A 207 9.91 -10.70 -2.46
N ARG A 208 8.79 -9.98 -2.58
CA ARG A 208 8.19 -9.66 -3.89
C ARG A 208 9.14 -8.85 -4.76
N LYS A 209 9.81 -7.85 -4.18
CA LYS A 209 10.82 -7.05 -4.87
C LYS A 209 11.96 -7.94 -5.40
N ASN A 210 12.53 -8.80 -4.55
CA ASN A 210 13.66 -9.65 -4.93
C ASN A 210 13.27 -10.68 -6.01
N VAL A 211 12.08 -11.28 -5.90
CA VAL A 211 11.55 -12.21 -6.91
C VAL A 211 11.32 -11.49 -8.25
N ALA A 212 10.72 -10.29 -8.22
CA ALA A 212 10.50 -9.49 -9.41
C ALA A 212 11.81 -9.06 -10.09
N ASP A 213 12.84 -8.69 -9.30
CA ASP A 213 14.16 -8.34 -9.81
C ASP A 213 14.83 -9.52 -10.56
N CYS A 214 14.63 -10.76 -10.07
CA CYS A 214 15.19 -11.96 -10.72
C CYS A 214 14.39 -12.43 -11.95
N TYR A 215 13.05 -12.44 -11.86
CA TYR A 215 12.21 -13.15 -12.83
C TYR A 215 11.20 -12.26 -13.58
N GLY A 216 11.12 -10.95 -13.28
CA GLY A 216 10.12 -10.02 -13.80
C GLY A 216 10.00 -10.03 -15.31
N LYS A 217 11.13 -9.98 -16.02
CA LYS A 217 11.13 -10.02 -17.48
C LYS A 217 10.52 -11.32 -18.03
N GLN A 218 10.95 -12.47 -17.49
CA GLN A 218 10.47 -13.78 -17.95
C GLN A 218 8.98 -13.96 -17.67
N ALA A 219 8.51 -13.51 -16.52
CA ALA A 219 7.10 -13.61 -16.13
C ALA A 219 6.17 -12.74 -17.00
N VAL A 220 6.62 -11.55 -17.40
CA VAL A 220 5.83 -10.65 -18.27
C VAL A 220 5.79 -11.16 -19.72
N ASP A 221 6.91 -11.68 -20.22
CA ASP A 221 7.01 -12.18 -21.60
C ASP A 221 6.17 -13.46 -21.82
N ALA A 222 6.04 -14.30 -20.78
CA ALA A 222 5.40 -15.62 -20.86
C ALA A 222 3.93 -15.67 -20.38
N SER A 223 3.38 -14.60 -19.79
CA SER A 223 2.08 -14.68 -19.12
C SER A 223 0.88 -14.39 -20.04
N ASP A 224 -0.01 -15.38 -20.16
CA ASP A 224 -1.40 -15.22 -20.61
C ASP A 224 -2.37 -14.90 -19.43
N GLY A 225 -1.85 -14.84 -18.20
CA GLY A 225 -2.61 -14.64 -16.96
C GLY A 225 -1.96 -13.65 -15.98
N ASP A 226 -2.02 -13.96 -14.68
CA ASP A 226 -1.38 -13.16 -13.63
C ASP A 226 0.14 -13.31 -13.66
N ALA A 227 0.86 -12.22 -13.96
CA ALA A 227 2.32 -12.21 -14.02
C ALA A 227 2.95 -12.55 -12.66
N TRP A 228 2.28 -12.24 -11.55
CA TRP A 228 2.79 -12.51 -10.21
C TRP A 228 2.71 -13.98 -9.82
N ASP A 229 1.69 -14.71 -10.29
CA ASP A 229 1.67 -16.17 -10.13
C ASP A 229 2.88 -16.78 -10.86
N ARG A 230 3.11 -16.38 -12.12
CA ARG A 230 4.26 -16.87 -12.89
C ARG A 230 5.60 -16.51 -12.28
N LEU A 231 5.72 -15.32 -11.69
CA LEU A 231 6.91 -14.89 -10.95
C LEU A 231 7.26 -15.86 -9.82
N PHE A 232 6.27 -16.21 -8.99
CA PHE A 232 6.47 -17.08 -7.85
C PHE A 232 6.67 -18.55 -8.25
N GLU A 233 6.03 -19.01 -9.33
CA GLU A 233 6.32 -20.32 -9.94
C GLU A 233 7.78 -20.41 -10.41
N LEU A 234 8.25 -19.43 -11.19
CA LEU A 234 9.64 -19.36 -11.64
C LEU A 234 10.61 -19.34 -10.46
N ALA A 235 10.30 -18.57 -9.42
CA ALA A 235 11.12 -18.53 -8.22
C ALA A 235 11.17 -19.91 -7.53
N ALA A 236 10.03 -20.59 -7.38
CA ALA A 236 9.95 -21.91 -6.77
C ALA A 236 10.70 -22.98 -7.59
N GLU A 237 10.62 -22.93 -8.92
CA GLU A 237 11.32 -23.84 -9.85
C GLU A 237 12.86 -23.74 -9.75
N ASN A 238 13.38 -22.57 -9.35
CA ASN A 238 14.81 -22.26 -9.41
C ASN A 238 15.50 -22.17 -8.03
N ILE A 239 14.84 -22.60 -6.96
CA ILE A 239 15.44 -22.68 -5.62
C ILE A 239 16.15 -24.02 -5.43
N CYS A 240 17.43 -23.99 -5.02
CA CYS A 240 18.23 -25.21 -4.78
C CYS A 240 17.75 -26.03 -3.56
N GLU A 241 17.23 -25.36 -2.52
CA GLU A 241 16.71 -25.98 -1.29
C GLU A 241 15.47 -25.21 -0.84
N ASP A 242 14.33 -25.90 -0.69
CA ASP A 242 13.03 -25.31 -0.33
C ASP A 242 13.02 -24.58 1.04
N GLY A 243 14.04 -24.84 1.88
CA GLY A 243 14.15 -24.30 3.22
C GLY A 243 12.96 -24.67 4.09
N GLY A 244 12.37 -25.86 3.90
CA GLY A 244 11.17 -26.31 4.62
C GLY A 244 9.90 -25.56 4.22
N GLY A 245 9.81 -25.10 2.97
CA GLY A 245 8.67 -24.34 2.44
C GLY A 245 8.73 -22.83 2.70
N LEU A 246 9.83 -22.34 3.28
CA LEU A 246 10.05 -20.91 3.51
C LEU A 246 10.45 -20.16 2.23
N LYS A 247 11.15 -20.82 1.30
CA LYS A 247 11.55 -20.20 0.03
C LYS A 247 10.57 -20.61 -1.09
N PRO A 248 10.16 -19.72 -2.00
CA PRO A 248 10.51 -18.29 -2.10
C PRO A 248 9.65 -17.36 -1.22
N TYR A 249 8.62 -17.88 -0.56
CA TYR A 249 7.50 -17.04 -0.11
C TYR A 249 7.76 -16.20 1.15
N TRP A 250 8.58 -16.68 2.06
CA TRP A 250 8.94 -15.99 3.31
C TRP A 250 10.32 -15.35 3.22
N VAL A 251 11.25 -16.02 2.53
CA VAL A 251 12.62 -15.54 2.33
C VAL A 251 13.02 -15.78 0.89
N PHE A 252 13.46 -14.72 0.22
CA PHE A 252 14.08 -14.81 -1.10
C PHE A 252 15.28 -13.85 -1.14
N PRO A 253 16.49 -14.35 -1.48
CA PRO A 253 17.68 -13.52 -1.51
C PRO A 253 17.53 -12.41 -2.56
N GLY A 254 17.95 -11.20 -2.20
CA GLY A 254 18.00 -10.03 -3.09
C GLY A 254 19.40 -9.43 -3.09
N ASN A 255 19.62 -8.48 -4.02
CA ASN A 255 20.81 -7.64 -4.04
C ASN A 255 20.68 -6.44 -3.11
#